data_AF-A0A6I6L750-F1
#
_entry.id   AF-A0A6I6L750-F1
#
_cell.length_a   1.000
_cell.length_b   1.000
_cell.length_c   1.000
_cell.angle_alpha   90.00
_cell.angle_beta   90.00
_cell.angle_gamma   90.00
#
_symmetry.space_group_name_H-M   'P 1'
#
loop_
_entity.id
_entity.type
_entity.pdbx_description
1 polymer ?
#
loop_
_entity_poly.entity_id
_entity_poly.type
_entity_poly.pdbx_seq_one_letter_code
_entity_poly.pdbx_strand_id
1 'polypeptide(L)' 'MARSKPNALEALRKLGEERRLLDAREVSLREEAAAELGRLLINGDTASIDPAKLKQLIRASMTLGIDTALSRLSAP' A
#
# COMPACT_ATOMS: atom_id res chain seq x y z
N MET A 1 7.41 -48.38 14.42
CA MET A 1 6.62 -47.66 13.40
C MET A 1 7.46 -46.48 12.90
N ALA A 2 8.06 -46.59 11.71
CA ALA A 2 8.87 -45.51 11.14
C ALA A 2 7.98 -44.30 10.84
N ARG A 3 8.21 -43.17 11.53
CA ARG A 3 7.61 -41.89 11.12
C ARG A 3 8.24 -41.52 9.79
N SER A 4 7.50 -41.70 8.69
CA SER A 4 7.90 -41.18 7.39
C SER A 4 8.15 -39.68 7.54
N LYS A 5 9.38 -39.23 7.25
CA LYS A 5 9.70 -37.79 7.19
C LYS A 5 8.72 -37.14 6.19
N PRO A 6 8.17 -35.95 6.48
CA PRO A 6 7.34 -35.25 5.50
C PRO A 6 8.09 -35.21 4.16
N ASN A 7 7.45 -35.66 3.09
CA ASN A 7 8.07 -35.75 1.78
C ASN A 7 8.58 -34.34 1.42
N ALA A 8 9.87 -34.20 1.07
CA ALA A 8 10.47 -32.89 0.82
C ALA A 8 9.68 -32.08 -0.23
N LEU A 9 9.01 -32.78 -1.16
CA LEU A 9 8.10 -32.21 -2.15
C LEU A 9 6.84 -31.58 -1.53
N GLU A 10 6.25 -32.22 -0.52
CA GLU A 10 5.09 -31.68 0.21
C GLU A 10 5.48 -30.45 1.04
N ALA A 11 6.65 -30.50 1.69
CA ALA A 11 7.19 -29.37 2.43
C ALA A 11 7.44 -28.16 1.51
N LEU A 12 8.01 -28.40 0.32
CA LEU A 12 8.23 -27.36 -0.69
C LEU A 12 6.91 -26.78 -1.20
N ARG A 13 5.90 -27.63 -1.48
CA ARG A 13 4.58 -27.19 -1.90
C ARG A 13 3.91 -26.30 -0.85
N LYS A 14 3.96 -26.73 0.43
CA LYS A 14 3.41 -25.97 1.55
C LYS A 14 4.09 -24.61 1.70
N LEU A 15 5.42 -24.56 1.61
CA LEU A 15 6.16 -23.30 1.63
C LEU A 15 5.76 -22.35 0.50
N GLY A 16 5.51 -22.88 -0.70
CA GLY A 16 5.03 -22.08 -1.83
C GLY A 16 3.65 -21.49 -1.60
N GLU A 17 2.76 -22.23 -0.95
CA GLU A 17 1.41 -21.77 -0.58
C GLU A 17 1.45 -20.71 0.51
N GLU A 18 2.28 -20.91 1.55
CA GLU A 18 2.51 -19.91 2.62
C GLU A 18 3.04 -18.59 2.05
N ARG A 19 3.97 -18.63 1.09
CA ARG A 19 4.47 -17.43 0.41
C ARG A 19 3.37 -16.68 -0.34
N ARG A 20 2.54 -17.39 -1.11
CA ARG A 20 1.42 -16.76 -1.84
C ARG A 20 0.41 -16.09 -0.90
N LEU A 21 0.14 -16.70 0.25
CA LEU A 21 -0.74 -16.12 1.26
C LEU A 21 -0.13 -14.86 1.89
N LEU A 22 1.18 -14.86 2.15
CA LEU A 22 1.89 -13.69 2.65
C LEU A 22 1.88 -12.55 1.62
N ASP A 23 2.13 -12.83 0.34
CA ASP A 23 2.09 -11.83 -0.73
C ASP A 23 0.70 -11.17 -0.81
N ALA A 24 -0.37 -11.97 -0.76
CA ALA A 24 -1.74 -11.47 -0.75
C ALA A 24 -2.03 -10.61 0.50
N ARG A 25 -1.52 -11.03 1.67
CA ARG A 25 -1.70 -10.27 2.91
C ARG A 25 -0.93 -8.96 2.90
N GLU A 26 0.26 -8.92 2.29
CA GLU A 26 1.04 -7.69 2.13
C GLU A 26 0.29 -6.66 1.30
N VAL A 27 -0.32 -7.08 0.18
CA VAL A 27 -1.15 -6.19 -0.66
C VAL A 27 -2.30 -5.60 0.15
N SER A 28 -3.05 -6.44 0.88
CA SER A 28 -4.14 -6.00 1.76
C SER A 28 -3.67 -4.99 2.81
N LEU A 29 -2.54 -5.27 3.48
CA LEU A 29 -2.00 -4.40 4.51
C LEU A 29 -1.54 -3.05 3.95
N ARG A 30 -0.98 -3.01 2.73
CA ARG A 30 -0.62 -1.75 2.06
C ARG A 30 -1.85 -0.90 1.74
N GLU A 31 -2.94 -1.52 1.28
CA GLU A 31 -4.20 -0.83 1.01
C GLU A 31 -4.83 -0.30 2.32
N GLU A 32 -4.85 -1.12 3.37
CA GLU A 32 -5.32 -0.73 4.70
C GLU A 32 -4.53 0.47 5.26
N ALA A 33 -3.20 0.42 5.18
CA ALA A 33 -2.32 1.50 5.62
C ALA A 33 -2.51 2.79 4.81
N ALA A 34 -2.63 2.69 3.48
CA ALA A 34 -2.91 3.85 2.63
C ALA A 34 -4.26 4.50 2.98
N ALA A 35 -5.28 3.70 3.26
CA ALA A 35 -6.59 4.20 3.69
C ALA A 35 -6.52 4.87 5.07
N GLU A 36 -5.76 4.30 6.02
CA GLU A 36 -5.55 4.90 7.33
C GLU A 36 -4.79 6.23 7.25
N LEU A 37 -3.70 6.29 6.48
CA LEU A 37 -2.98 7.53 6.23
C LEU A 37 -3.86 8.58 5.56
N GLY A 38 -4.69 8.18 4.59
CA GLY A 38 -5.67 9.07 3.97
C GLY A 38 -6.68 9.63 4.98
N ARG A 39 -7.19 8.79 5.90
CA ARG A 39 -8.06 9.25 6.99
C ARG A 39 -7.35 10.19 7.95
N LEU A 40 -6.11 9.89 8.33
CA LEU A 40 -5.31 10.75 9.21
C LEU A 40 -5.03 12.12 8.55
N LEU A 41 -4.78 12.16 7.24
CA LEU A 41 -4.62 13.42 6.51
C LEU A 41 -5.90 14.25 6.44
N ILE A 42 -7.06 13.59 6.31
CA ILE A 42 -8.37 14.28 6.25
C ILE A 42 -8.81 14.74 7.65
N ASN A 43 -8.58 13.92 8.68
CA ASN A 43 -9.13 14.10 10.02
C ASN A 43 -8.12 14.67 11.03
N GLY A 44 -6.83 14.74 10.69
CA GLY A 44 -5.74 15.12 11.59
C GLY A 44 -5.53 16.63 11.69
N ASP A 45 -5.62 17.14 12.91
CA ASP A 45 -5.65 18.56 13.28
C ASP A 45 -4.23 19.18 13.40
N THR A 46 -3.48 19.25 12.29
CA THR A 46 -2.27 20.12 12.24
C THR A 46 -2.11 20.98 10.98
N ALA A 47 -2.89 20.73 9.93
CA ALA A 47 -3.19 21.71 8.87
C ALA A 47 -4.31 21.14 8.01
N SER A 48 -5.56 21.51 8.31
CA SER A 48 -6.73 21.05 7.55
C SER A 48 -6.59 21.40 6.06
N ILE A 49 -6.18 20.43 5.24
CA ILE A 49 -6.40 20.53 3.80
C ILE A 49 -7.89 20.25 3.60
N ASP A 50 -8.62 21.31 3.25
CA ASP A 50 -10.02 21.20 2.83
C ASP A 50 -10.18 20.07 1.79
N PRO A 51 -11.07 19.08 2.02
CA PRO A 51 -11.28 17.96 1.12
C PRO A 51 -11.57 18.36 -0.32
N ALA A 52 -12.21 19.51 -0.57
CA ALA A 52 -12.44 20.00 -1.92
C ALA A 52 -11.13 20.46 -2.57
N LYS A 53 -10.26 21.17 -1.82
CA LYS A 53 -8.90 21.51 -2.25
C LYS A 53 -8.05 20.26 -2.49
N LEU A 54 -8.12 19.24 -1.64
CA LEU A 54 -7.40 17.98 -1.86
C LEU A 54 -7.82 17.30 -3.17
N LYS A 55 -9.14 17.22 -3.43
CA LYS A 55 -9.66 16.68 -4.68
C LYS A 55 -9.21 17.48 -5.90
N GLN A 56 -9.20 18.81 -5.82
CA GLN A 56 -8.70 19.67 -6.89
C GLN A 56 -7.20 19.46 -7.13
N LEU A 57 -6.42 19.34 -6.06
CA LEU A 57 -4.99 19.14 -6.14
C LEU A 57 -4.63 17.79 -6.76
N ILE A 58 -5.34 16.71 -6.37
CA ILE A 58 -5.21 15.39 -7.01
C ILE A 58 -5.55 15.47 -8.51
N ARG A 59 -6.66 16.11 -8.88
CA ARG A 59 -7.04 16.28 -10.30
C ARG A 59 -6.01 17.07 -11.08
N ALA A 60 -5.50 18.18 -10.53
CA ALA A 60 -4.48 18.99 -11.16
C ALA A 60 -3.17 18.20 -11.37
N SER A 61 -2.75 17.42 -10.37
CA SER A 61 -1.58 16.55 -10.46
C SER A 61 -1.73 15.43 -11.50
N MET A 62 -2.92 14.85 -11.64
CA MET A 62 -3.20 13.86 -12.68
C MET A 62 -3.14 14.46 -14.10
N THR A 63 -3.58 15.72 -14.28
CA THR A 63 -3.50 16.42 -15.57
C THR A 63 -2.07 16.84 -15.92
N LEU A 64 -1.26 17.23 -14.94
CA LEU A 64 0.13 17.66 -15.12
C LEU A 64 1.13 16.50 -15.25
N GLY A 65 0.72 15.29 -14.87
CA GLY A 65 1.62 14.17 -14.61
C GLY A 65 2.25 14.28 -13.21
N ILE A 66 2.24 13.17 -12.45
CA ILE A 66 2.66 13.14 -11.05
C ILE A 66 4.12 13.60 -10.88
N ASP A 67 5.02 13.23 -11.79
CA ASP A 67 6.45 13.63 -11.72
C ASP A 67 6.64 15.15 -11.87
N THR A 68 5.89 15.78 -12.78
CA THR A 68 5.91 17.24 -12.98
C THR A 68 5.33 17.97 -11.76
N ALA A 69 4.27 17.42 -11.16
CA ALA A 69 3.65 17.99 -9.97
C ALA A 69 4.57 17.91 -8.75
N LEU A 70 5.26 16.78 -8.55
CA LEU A 70 6.23 16.58 -7.47
C LEU A 70 7.45 17.51 -7.61
N SER A 71 7.93 17.73 -8.84
CA SER A 71 9.05 18.64 -9.11
C SER A 71 8.75 20.09 -8.71
N ARG A 72 7.49 20.53 -8.85
CA ARG A 72 7.04 21.88 -8.45
C ARG A 72 6.84 22.04 -6.95
N LEU A 73 6.46 20.97 -6.25
CA LEU A 73 6.34 20.96 -4.79
C LEU A 73 7.70 20.89 -4.08
N SER A 74 8.73 20.44 -4.80
CA SER A 74 10.11 20.34 -4.30
C SER A 74 10.96 21.58 -4.60
N ALA A 75 10.40 22.57 -5.32
CA ALA A 75 11.06 23.83 -5.58
C ALA A 75 10.93 24.75 -4.34
N PRO A 76 12.01 25.45 -3.94
CA PRO A 76 12.05 26.29 -2.73
C PRO A 76 11.13 27.50 -2.80
#